data_AF-A0A6L6F0Z6-F1
#
_entry.id   AF-A0A6L6F0Z6-F1
#
_cell.length_a   1.000
_cell.length_b   1.000
_cell.length_c   1.000
_cell.angle_alpha   90.00
_cell.angle_beta   90.00
_cell.angle_gamma   90.00
#
_symmetry.space_group_name_H-M   'P 1'
#
loop_
_entity.id
_entity.type
_entity.pdbx_description
1 polymer ?
#
loop_
_entity_poly.entity_id
_entity_poly.type
_entity_poly.pdbx_seq_one_letter_code
_entity_poly.pdbx_strand_id
1 'polypeptide(L)' 'VTQVGLDPSQALAMLESEEFTAEVQLDQQIAQTLGCTGVPFFVLDEKFGVSGAQSSELFASALQQAWDASNSSQP' A
#
# COMPACT_ATOMS: atom_id res chain seq x y z
N VAL A 1 13.58 -8.33 13.73
CA VAL A 1 14.22 -7.09 13.23
C VAL A 1 15.63 -7.35 12.64
N THR A 2 16.49 -8.15 13.28
CA THR A 2 17.80 -8.55 12.71
C THR A 2 17.71 -9.31 11.39
N GLN A 3 16.70 -10.18 11.21
CA GLN A 3 16.47 -10.92 9.96
C GLN A 3 16.23 -10.03 8.74
N VAL A 4 15.81 -8.78 8.97
CA VAL A 4 15.61 -7.75 7.94
C VAL A 4 16.69 -6.66 8.02
N GLY A 5 17.78 -6.89 8.75
CA GLY A 5 18.95 -6.01 8.84
C GLY A 5 18.86 -4.83 9.81
N LEU A 6 17.80 -4.74 10.62
CA LEU A 6 17.59 -3.63 11.56
C LEU A 6 18.29 -3.86 12.91
N ASP A 7 18.77 -2.77 13.52
CA ASP A 7 19.34 -2.77 14.88
C ASP A 7 18.27 -3.12 15.94
N PRO A 8 18.48 -4.15 16.76
CA PRO A 8 17.50 -4.58 17.75
C PRO A 8 17.20 -3.56 18.85
N SER A 9 18.21 -2.82 19.30
CA SER A 9 18.07 -1.86 20.39
C SER A 9 17.28 -0.64 19.94
N GLN A 10 17.56 -0.16 18.73
CA GLN A 10 16.81 0.96 18.13
C GLN A 10 15.37 0.56 17.84
N ALA A 11 15.15 -0.64 17.28
CA ALA A 11 13.80 -1.12 17.01
C ALA A 11 12.98 -1.29 18.29
N LEU A 12 13.59 -1.75 19.39
CA LEU A 12 12.91 -1.84 20.69
C LEU A 12 12.55 -0.45 21.22
N ALA A 13 13.50 0.49 21.20
CA ALA A 13 13.24 1.87 21.62
C ALA A 13 12.11 2.53 20.82
N MET A 14 12.06 2.30 19.50
CA MET A 14 10.99 2.75 18.64
C MET A 14 9.64 2.14 19.04
N LEU A 15 9.58 0.82 19.28
CA LEU A 15 8.36 0.11 19.70
C LEU A 15 7.83 0.56 21.06
N GLU A 16 8.70 1.02 21.95
CA GLU A 16 8.35 1.58 23.26
C GLU A 16 7.96 3.07 23.20
N SER A 17 8.06 3.68 22.02
CA SER A 17 7.72 5.09 21.77
C SER A 17 6.44 5.24 20.94
N GLU A 18 6.06 6.48 20.67
CA GLU A 18 4.97 6.82 19.74
C GLU A 18 5.50 7.18 18.33
N GLU A 19 6.80 6.99 18.07
CA GLU A 19 7.40 7.23 16.77
C GLU A 19 6.67 6.41 15.68
N PHE A 20 6.28 7.07 14.59
CA PHE A 20 5.43 6.56 13.49
C PHE A 20 3.93 6.37 13.77
N THR A 21 3.44 6.68 14.98
CA THR A 21 1.99 6.53 15.29
C THR A 21 1.12 7.40 14.38
N ALA A 22 1.52 8.64 14.14
CA ALA A 22 0.77 9.57 13.29
C ALA A 22 0.75 9.11 11.83
N GLU A 23 1.88 8.61 11.34
CA GLU A 23 2.07 8.09 9.99
C GLU A 23 1.21 6.85 9.76
N VAL A 24 1.20 5.90 10.71
CA VAL A 24 0.33 4.71 10.64
C VAL A 24 -1.15 5.10 10.63
N GLN A 25 -1.55 6.10 11.42
CA GLN A 25 -2.93 6.59 11.42
C GLN A 25 -3.30 7.30 10.11
N LEU A 26 -2.38 8.08 9.55
CA LEU A 26 -2.56 8.74 8.26
C LEU A 26 -2.74 7.72 7.13
N ASP A 27 -1.92 6.66 7.09
CA ASP A 27 -2.05 5.60 6.09
C ASP A 27 -3.41 4.88 6.19
N GLN A 28 -3.91 4.63 7.40
CA GLN A 28 -5.25 4.07 7.60
C GLN A 28 -6.36 4.99 7.08
N GLN A 29 -6.24 6.31 7.32
CA GLN A 29 -7.22 7.30 6.84
C GLN A 29 -7.20 7.42 5.31
N ILE A 30 -6.00 7.37 4.70
CA ILE A 30 -5.84 7.35 3.25
C ILE A 30 -6.51 6.10 2.68
N ALA A 31 -6.24 4.92 3.25
CA ALA A 31 -6.86 3.68 2.81
C ALA A 31 -8.40 3.73 2.88
N GLN A 32 -8.96 4.25 3.98
CA GLN A 32 -10.41 4.43 4.12
C GLN A 32 -10.99 5.40 3.07
N THR A 33 -10.30 6.51 2.81
CA THR A 33 -10.70 7.48 1.79
C THR A 33 -10.69 6.88 0.38
N LEU A 34 -9.79 5.94 0.12
CA LEU A 34 -9.71 5.15 -1.12
C LEU A 34 -10.71 3.99 -1.16
N GLY A 35 -11.58 3.85 -0.15
CA GLY A 35 -12.63 2.83 -0.09
C GLY A 35 -12.18 1.47 0.43
N CYS A 36 -10.98 1.35 1.01
CA CYS A 36 -10.50 0.11 1.59
C CYS A 36 -11.28 -0.22 2.88
N THR A 37 -11.98 -1.36 2.88
CA THR A 37 -12.69 -1.91 4.05
C THR A 37 -12.09 -3.23 4.55
N GLY A 38 -11.06 -3.75 3.88
CA GLY A 38 -10.37 -4.99 4.21
C GLY A 38 -9.09 -5.16 3.41
N VAL A 39 -8.15 -5.95 3.94
CA VAL A 39 -6.80 -6.14 3.37
C VAL A 39 -6.59 -7.58 2.89
N PRO A 40 -5.70 -7.82 1.89
CA PRO A 40 -4.90 -6.82 1.17
C PRO A 40 -5.74 -6.01 0.17
N PHE A 41 -5.42 -4.73 -0.01
CA PHE A 41 -6.05 -3.82 -0.97
C PHE A 41 -4.95 -3.05 -1.71
N PHE A 42 -5.03 -3.04 -3.03
CA PHE A 42 -4.03 -2.43 -3.90
C PHE A 42 -4.68 -1.30 -4.68
N VAL A 43 -3.96 -0.19 -4.81
CA VAL A 43 -4.37 0.97 -5.59
C VAL A 43 -3.32 1.21 -6.67
N LEU A 44 -3.74 1.15 -7.94
CA LEU A 44 -2.88 1.33 -9.11
C LEU A 44 -3.19 2.67 -9.75
N ASP A 45 -2.15 3.49 -9.96
CA ASP A 45 -2.24 4.84 -10.54
C ASP A 45 -3.29 5.74 -9.86
N GLU A 46 -3.49 5.57 -8.53
CA GLU A 46 -4.51 6.29 -7.73
C GLU A 46 -5.96 6.16 -8.24
N LYS A 47 -6.21 5.29 -9.24
CA LYS A 47 -7.49 5.21 -9.98
C LYS A 47 -8.12 3.83 -9.93
N PHE A 48 -7.31 2.77 -9.91
CA PHE A 48 -7.79 1.40 -10.00
C PHE A 48 -7.56 0.64 -8.69
N GLY A 49 -8.64 0.18 -8.06
CA GLY A 49 -8.59 -0.63 -6.84
C GLY A 49 -8.65 -2.13 -7.13
N VAL A 50 -7.79 -2.92 -6.50
CA VAL A 50 -7.85 -4.39 -6.49
C VAL A 50 -7.95 -4.86 -5.04
N SER A 51 -9.07 -5.49 -4.67
CA SER A 51 -9.33 -5.95 -3.31
C SER A 51 -9.12 -7.46 -3.16
N GLY A 52 -8.43 -7.85 -2.09
CA GLY A 52 -8.12 -9.23 -1.75
C GLY A 52 -6.87 -9.79 -2.42
N ALA A 53 -6.47 -10.98 -1.97
CA ALA A 53 -5.37 -11.74 -2.56
C ALA A 53 -5.80 -12.37 -3.89
N GLN A 54 -5.88 -11.55 -4.94
CA GLN A 54 -6.28 -11.97 -6.28
C GLN A 54 -5.19 -12.78 -6.99
N SER A 55 -5.55 -13.41 -8.12
CA SER A 55 -4.59 -14.17 -8.92
C SER A 55 -3.57 -13.26 -9.62
N SER A 56 -2.41 -13.81 -9.97
CA SER A 56 -1.37 -13.12 -10.74
C SER A 56 -1.88 -12.58 -12.07
N GLU A 57 -2.77 -13.31 -12.73
CA GLU A 57 -3.34 -12.95 -14.03
C GLU A 57 -4.25 -11.73 -13.90
N LEU A 58 -5.04 -11.66 -12.83
CA LEU A 58 -5.87 -10.49 -12.56
C LEU A 58 -5.01 -9.26 -12.27
N PHE A 59 -3.96 -9.41 -11.46
CA PHE A 59 -3.01 -8.31 -11.22
C PHE A 59 -2.32 -7.85 -12.51
N ALA A 60 -1.87 -8.77 -13.37
CA ALA A 60 -1.26 -8.41 -14.66
C ALA A 60 -2.23 -7.62 -15.55
N SER A 61 -3.50 -8.04 -15.62
CA SER A 61 -4.54 -7.33 -16.36
C SER A 61 -4.83 -5.94 -15.77
N ALA A 62 -4.91 -5.83 -14.45
CA ALA A 62 -5.17 -4.56 -13.76
C ALA A 62 -4.01 -3.55 -13.97
N LEU A 63 -2.76 -4.03 -13.92
CA LEU A 63 -1.58 -3.22 -14.22
C LEU A 63 -1.58 -2.73 -15.67
N GLN A 64 -1.90 -3.60 -16.63
CA GLN A 64 -2.00 -3.21 -18.05
C GLN A 64 -3.07 -2.13 -18.25
N GLN A 65 -4.25 -2.30 -17.65
CA GLN A 65 -5.33 -1.31 -17.74
C GLN A 65 -4.93 0.04 -17.15
N ALA A 66 -4.25 0.05 -15.98
CA ALA A 66 -3.76 1.28 -15.36
C ALA A 66 -2.72 1.97 -16.24
N TRP A 67 -1.81 1.21 -16.84
CA TRP A 67 -0.80 1.71 -17.77
C TRP A 67 -1.41 2.35 -19.02
N ASP A 68 -2.35 1.66 -19.66
CA ASP A 68 -3.00 2.14 -20.89
C ASP A 68 -3.82 3.41 -20.62
N ALA A 69 -4.52 3.48 -19.49
CA ALA A 69 -5.28 4.66 -19.08
C ALA A 69 -4.38 5.88 -18.81
N SER A 70 -3.21 5.68 -18.19
CA SER A 70 -2.23 6.74 -17.93
C SER A 70 -1.62 7.27 -19.24
N ASN A 71 -1.29 6.39 -20.19
CA ASN A 71 -0.69 6.78 -21.47
C ASN A 71 -1.68 7.35 -22.48
N SER A 72 -2.95 6.92 -22.45
CA SER A 72 -4.01 7.50 -23.30
C SER A 72 -4.41 8.91 -22.87
N SER A 73 -3.96 9.35 -21.69
CA SER A 73 -4.21 10.68 -21.13
C SER A 73 -3.06 11.67 -21.41
N GLN A 74 -1.99 11.25 -22.10
CA GLN A 74 -0.97 12.17 -22.62
C GLN A 74 -1.31 12.57 -24.07
N PRO A 75 -1.31 13.88 -24.42
CA PRO A 75 -1.35 14.32 -25.81
C PRO A 75 -0.08 13.93 -26.58
#